data_AF-A0A3S8S0C9-F1
#
_entry.id   AF-A0A3S8S0C9-F1
#
_cell.length_a   1.000
_cell.length_b   1.000
_cell.length_c   1.000
_cell.angle_alpha   90.00
_cell.angle_beta   90.00
_cell.angle_gamma   90.00
#
_symmetry.space_group_name_H-M   'P 1'
#
loop_
_entity.id
_entity.type
_entity.pdbx_description
1 polymer ?
#
loop_
_entity_poly.entity_id
_entity_poly.type
_entity_poly.pdbx_seq_one_letter_code
_entity_poly.pdbx_strand_id
1 'polypeptide(L)'
;MSFMDEKITQILNEAEQSMVSRSITDGPVKIGNRYYEFTMQSFYEDKVSLYLPADFEEMPKEIRSIKYPYEQRPEIIRSDESGAINFTLNRIDHELKDEMVAELSAGMKTMIQKSNPSHVFYESGVETVNEKTFGYFEFKNMVIDGALFNIMYFLEFEGKVLMGTFCCRYEDYLDWRDVAYQCIRSLTVHIEEEGGE
;
A
#
# COMPACT_ATOMS: atom_id res chain seq x y z
N MET A 1 -42.59 -7.79 -4.42
CA MET A 1 -42.00 -6.46 -4.73
C MET A 1 -42.15 -6.22 -6.22
N SER A 2 -42.37 -4.97 -6.64
CA SER A 2 -42.72 -4.63 -8.02
C SER A 2 -41.49 -4.67 -8.93
N PHE A 3 -41.65 -5.06 -10.20
CA PHE A 3 -40.60 -5.01 -11.23
C PHE A 3 -40.02 -3.59 -11.43
N MET A 4 -40.77 -2.56 -11.03
CA MET A 4 -40.29 -1.17 -11.01
C MET A 4 -39.35 -0.88 -9.83
N ASP A 5 -39.57 -1.51 -8.66
CA ASP A 5 -38.71 -1.30 -7.48
C ASP A 5 -37.31 -1.89 -7.72
N GLU A 6 -37.23 -3.05 -8.40
CA GLU A 6 -35.97 -3.69 -8.77
C GLU A 6 -35.19 -2.84 -9.78
N LYS A 7 -35.87 -2.27 -10.78
CA LYS A 7 -35.23 -1.36 -11.75
C LYS A 7 -34.74 -0.06 -11.12
N ILE A 8 -35.51 0.52 -10.19
CA ILE A 8 -35.09 1.73 -9.46
C ILE A 8 -33.85 1.41 -8.61
N THR A 9 -33.85 0.28 -7.91
CA THR A 9 -32.71 -0.18 -7.10
C THR A 9 -31.47 -0.42 -7.97
N GLN A 10 -31.64 -1.01 -9.14
CA GLN A 10 -30.54 -1.26 -10.07
C GLN A 10 -29.96 0.04 -10.62
N ILE A 11 -30.80 1.00 -11.03
CA ILE A 11 -30.36 2.31 -11.50
C ILE A 11 -29.65 3.10 -10.39
N LEU A 12 -30.15 3.05 -9.16
CA LEU A 12 -29.48 3.68 -8.00
C LEU A 12 -28.12 3.05 -7.74
N ASN A 13 -28.01 1.72 -7.79
CA ASN A 13 -26.74 1.01 -7.62
C ASN A 13 -25.75 1.30 -8.76
N GLU A 14 -26.21 1.34 -10.02
CA GLU A 14 -25.38 1.67 -11.18
C GLU A 14 -24.94 3.15 -11.16
N ALA A 15 -25.83 4.04 -10.69
CA ALA A 15 -25.53 5.45 -10.48
C ALA A 15 -24.54 5.65 -9.32
N GLU A 16 -24.69 4.94 -8.20
CA GLU A 16 -23.71 4.93 -7.11
C GLU A 16 -22.36 4.38 -7.58
N GLN A 17 -22.33 3.25 -8.30
CA GLN A 17 -21.08 2.67 -8.81
C GLN A 17 -20.39 3.54 -9.87
N SER A 18 -21.13 4.36 -10.62
CA SER A 18 -20.59 5.32 -11.59
C SER A 18 -20.25 6.69 -10.97
N MET A 19 -20.81 7.03 -9.80
CA MET A 19 -20.50 8.25 -9.04
C MET A 19 -19.46 8.06 -7.94
N VAL A 20 -19.13 6.83 -7.54
CA VAL A 20 -17.97 6.58 -6.67
C VAL A 20 -16.74 6.94 -7.47
N SER A 21 -16.20 8.13 -7.24
CA SER A 21 -14.85 8.45 -7.65
C SER A 21 -13.95 7.34 -7.10
N ARG A 22 -13.36 6.56 -8.00
CA ARG A 22 -12.31 5.61 -7.60
C ARG A 22 -11.00 6.33 -7.34
N SER A 23 -10.85 7.56 -7.81
CA SER A 23 -9.64 8.33 -7.62
C SER A 23 -9.54 8.81 -6.18
N ILE A 24 -8.47 8.41 -5.49
CA ILE A 24 -8.15 8.87 -4.14
C ILE A 24 -7.93 10.40 -4.04
N THR A 25 -7.81 11.11 -5.17
CA THR A 25 -7.59 12.56 -5.19
C THR A 25 -8.84 13.39 -5.44
N ASP A 26 -9.96 12.77 -5.83
CA ASP A 26 -11.14 13.51 -6.33
C ASP A 26 -12.30 13.53 -5.31
N GLY A 27 -11.99 13.31 -4.03
CA GLY A 27 -12.93 13.33 -2.92
C GLY A 27 -12.97 12.01 -2.13
N PRO A 28 -13.97 11.83 -1.23
CA PRO A 28 -14.08 10.64 -0.41
C PRO A 28 -14.32 9.37 -1.25
N VAL A 29 -13.54 8.32 -0.98
CA VAL A 29 -13.65 7.01 -1.64
C VAL A 29 -14.34 6.01 -0.72
N LYS A 30 -15.34 5.30 -1.24
CA LYS A 30 -16.03 4.23 -0.50
C LYS A 30 -15.22 2.94 -0.60
N ILE A 31 -14.80 2.40 0.55
CA ILE A 31 -14.07 1.14 0.67
C ILE A 31 -14.81 0.26 1.67
N GLY A 32 -15.36 -0.86 1.20
CA GLY A 32 -16.33 -1.65 1.95
C GLY A 32 -17.54 -0.79 2.37
N ASN A 33 -17.78 -0.71 3.67
CA ASN A 33 -18.91 0.03 4.25
C ASN A 33 -18.55 1.44 4.75
N ARG A 34 -17.35 1.94 4.47
CA ARG A 34 -16.83 3.20 4.99
C ARG A 34 -16.35 4.12 3.87
N TYR A 35 -16.48 5.43 4.07
CA TYR A 35 -15.85 6.44 3.23
C TYR A 35 -14.53 6.89 3.85
N TYR A 36 -13.50 7.02 3.01
CA TYR A 36 -12.16 7.48 3.35
C TYR A 36 -11.83 8.74 2.58
N GLU A 37 -11.30 9.74 3.27
CA GLU A 37 -10.61 10.85 2.64
C GLU A 37 -9.12 10.53 2.60
N PHE A 38 -8.43 10.97 1.55
CA PHE A 38 -6.99 10.77 1.39
C PHE A 38 -6.29 12.11 1.38
N THR A 39 -5.15 12.16 2.06
CA THR A 39 -4.31 13.35 2.14
C THR A 39 -2.88 12.97 1.79
N MET A 40 -2.16 13.88 1.15
CA MET A 40 -0.72 13.74 0.96
C MET A 40 -0.03 13.74 2.32
N GLN A 41 0.79 12.74 2.59
CA GLN A 41 1.60 12.62 3.79
C GLN A 41 3.07 12.52 3.39
N SER A 42 3.92 13.20 4.16
CA SER A 42 5.36 13.28 3.90
C SER A 42 6.16 12.52 4.95
N PHE A 43 7.28 11.96 4.50
CA PHE A 43 8.17 11.08 5.25
C PHE A 43 9.63 11.39 4.91
N TYR A 44 10.55 11.01 5.81
CA TYR A 44 11.99 11.21 5.64
C TYR A 44 12.37 12.66 5.34
N GLU A 45 11.99 13.59 6.23
CA GLU A 45 12.29 15.03 6.07
C GLU A 45 11.73 15.59 4.74
N ASP A 46 10.47 15.26 4.44
CA ASP A 46 9.75 15.66 3.22
C ASP A 46 10.33 15.15 1.89
N LYS A 47 11.29 14.22 1.94
CA LYS A 47 11.90 13.62 0.74
C LYS A 47 11.05 12.53 0.08
N VAL A 48 10.08 11.98 0.79
CA VAL A 48 9.13 11.01 0.23
C VAL A 48 7.71 11.42 0.60
N SER A 49 6.79 11.42 -0.36
CA SER A 49 5.38 11.66 -0.08
C SER A 49 4.48 10.70 -0.83
N LEU A 50 3.32 10.39 -0.26
CA LEU A 50 2.26 9.62 -0.90
C LEU A 50 0.90 9.95 -0.27
N TYR A 51 -0.18 9.72 -1.01
CA TYR A 51 -1.53 9.79 -0.46
C TYR A 51 -1.83 8.56 0.39
N LEU A 52 -2.36 8.81 1.58
CA LEU A 52 -2.82 7.80 2.52
C LEU A 52 -4.16 8.26 3.13
N PRO A 53 -4.96 7.34 3.71
CA PRO A 53 -6.16 7.72 4.42
C PRO A 53 -5.86 8.76 5.50
N ALA A 54 -6.65 9.82 5.55
CA ALA A 54 -6.43 10.98 6.40
C ALA A 54 -6.45 10.62 7.89
N ASP A 55 -7.23 9.60 8.25
CA ASP A 55 -7.41 9.09 9.61
C ASP A 55 -6.39 8.02 10.00
N PHE A 56 -5.47 7.63 9.10
CA PHE A 56 -4.42 6.69 9.47
C PHE A 56 -3.37 7.39 10.30
N GLU A 57 -3.08 6.87 11.49
CA GLU A 57 -2.11 7.43 12.41
C GLU A 57 -0.82 6.61 12.43
N GLU A 58 0.26 7.20 12.92
CA GLU A 58 1.49 6.46 13.18
C GLU A 58 1.24 5.46 14.32
N MET A 59 1.55 4.17 14.07
CA MET A 59 1.30 3.12 15.04
C MET A 59 2.11 3.36 16.33
N PRO A 60 1.46 3.43 17.51
CA PRO A 60 2.15 3.60 18.78
C PRO A 60 3.20 2.50 19.03
N LYS A 61 4.31 2.85 19.68
CA LYS A 61 5.47 1.95 19.87
C LYS A 61 5.11 0.67 20.63
N GLU A 62 4.17 0.77 21.56
CA GLU A 62 3.67 -0.34 22.37
C GLU A 62 2.97 -1.37 21.49
N ILE A 63 2.07 -0.91 20.61
CA ILE A 63 1.33 -1.75 19.65
C ILE A 63 2.27 -2.30 18.57
N ARG A 64 3.19 -1.47 18.06
CA ARG A 64 4.21 -1.85 17.09
C ARG A 64 5.08 -3.01 17.59
N SER A 65 5.42 -3.02 18.87
CA SER A 65 6.25 -4.08 19.47
C SER A 65 5.50 -5.41 19.62
N ILE A 66 4.18 -5.37 19.80
CA ILE A 66 3.33 -6.56 19.87
C ILE A 66 3.09 -7.14 18.48
N LYS A 67 2.77 -6.27 17.51
CA LYS A 67 2.47 -6.67 16.13
C LYS A 67 3.70 -7.13 15.35
N TYR A 68 4.86 -6.50 15.59
CA TYR A 68 6.14 -6.85 14.99
C TYR A 68 7.12 -7.25 16.09
N PRO A 69 7.06 -8.49 16.61
CA PRO A 69 7.87 -8.92 17.74
C PRO A 69 9.37 -8.99 17.42
N TYR A 70 9.73 -9.14 16.14
CA TYR A 70 11.12 -9.14 15.66
C TYR A 70 11.73 -7.73 15.71
N GLU A 71 13.05 -7.64 15.89
CA GLU A 71 13.77 -6.36 15.94
C GLU A 71 13.72 -5.58 14.62
N GLN A 72 13.57 -6.28 13.48
CA GLN A 72 13.41 -5.67 12.16
C GLN A 72 11.96 -5.19 11.94
N ARG A 73 11.59 -4.12 12.64
CA ARG A 73 10.28 -3.47 12.52
C ARG A 73 10.33 -2.39 11.44
N PRO A 74 9.31 -2.26 10.57
CA PRO A 74 9.27 -1.20 9.57
C PRO A 74 9.41 0.18 10.22
N GLU A 75 10.29 1.04 9.74
CA GLU A 75 10.58 2.39 10.29
C GLU A 75 9.31 3.19 10.56
N ILE A 76 8.41 3.23 9.57
CA ILE A 76 7.14 3.96 9.55
C ILE A 76 6.00 2.97 9.38
N ILE A 77 4.94 3.13 10.18
CA ILE A 77 3.71 2.35 10.06
C ILE A 77 2.51 3.28 10.22
N ARG A 78 1.80 3.57 9.12
CA ARG A 78 0.53 4.28 9.14
C ARG A 78 -0.61 3.28 9.10
N SER A 79 -1.50 3.31 10.09
CA SER A 79 -2.58 2.34 10.20
C SER A 79 -3.90 2.95 10.63
N ASP A 80 -4.97 2.21 10.36
CA ASP A 80 -6.25 2.45 11.01
C ASP A 80 -6.18 2.23 12.53
N GLU A 81 -7.22 2.63 13.26
CA GLU A 81 -7.30 2.49 14.72
C GLU A 81 -7.12 1.04 15.18
N SER A 82 -7.62 0.06 14.42
CA SER A 82 -7.49 -1.35 14.77
C SER A 82 -6.10 -1.93 14.46
N GLY A 83 -5.31 -1.23 13.64
CA GLY A 83 -4.05 -1.71 13.09
C GLY A 83 -4.21 -2.83 12.06
N ALA A 84 -5.43 -3.20 11.65
CA ALA A 84 -5.69 -4.25 10.68
C ALA A 84 -5.30 -3.84 9.25
N ILE A 85 -5.45 -2.56 8.92
CA ILE A 85 -5.10 -2.00 7.62
C ILE A 85 -3.94 -1.04 7.83
N ASN A 86 -2.85 -1.24 7.09
CA ASN A 86 -1.65 -0.44 7.28
C ASN A 86 -0.81 -0.30 6.02
N PHE A 87 -0.10 0.82 5.96
CA PHE A 87 0.98 1.08 5.03
C PHE A 87 2.27 1.25 5.82
N THR A 88 3.34 0.64 5.34
CA THR A 88 4.66 0.74 5.96
C THR A 88 5.66 1.30 4.97
N LEU A 89 6.69 1.96 5.51
CA LEU A 89 7.89 2.35 4.80
C LEU A 89 9.10 2.00 5.65
N ASN A 90 10.14 1.48 5.02
CA ASN A 90 11.37 1.06 5.67
C ASN A 90 12.57 1.24 4.74
N ARG A 91 13.61 1.94 5.19
CA ARG A 91 14.88 1.98 4.46
C ARG A 91 15.69 0.75 4.84
N ILE A 92 16.21 0.08 3.83
CA ILE A 92 17.09 -1.08 4.01
C ILE A 92 18.48 -0.63 3.59
N ASP A 93 19.47 -0.89 4.44
CA ASP A 93 20.88 -0.59 4.18
C ASP A 93 21.46 -1.58 3.15
N HIS A 94 20.96 -1.48 1.93
CA HIS A 94 21.35 -2.25 0.77
C HIS A 94 21.33 -1.30 -0.43
N GLU A 95 22.43 -1.27 -1.18
CA GLU A 95 22.54 -0.41 -2.36
C GLU A 95 21.52 -0.81 -3.42
N LEU A 96 20.88 0.18 -4.04
CA LEU A 96 19.94 -0.03 -5.13
C LEU A 96 20.12 1.07 -6.17
N LYS A 97 20.06 0.66 -7.44
CA LYS A 97 19.87 1.55 -8.59
C LYS A 97 18.53 1.27 -9.22
N ASP A 98 17.93 2.25 -9.88
CA ASP A 98 16.64 2.10 -10.54
C ASP A 98 16.61 0.91 -11.51
N GLU A 99 17.71 0.62 -12.24
CA GLU A 99 17.77 -0.51 -13.17
C GLU A 99 17.73 -1.88 -12.48
N MET A 100 18.09 -1.94 -11.19
CA MET A 100 18.15 -3.17 -10.39
C MET A 100 16.84 -3.48 -9.65
N VAL A 101 15.87 -2.55 -9.67
CA VAL A 101 14.57 -2.70 -8.97
C VAL A 101 13.84 -3.98 -9.39
N ALA A 102 13.87 -4.32 -10.68
CA ALA A 102 13.24 -5.52 -11.21
C ALA A 102 13.86 -6.81 -10.65
N GLU A 103 15.20 -6.88 -10.64
CA GLU A 103 15.95 -8.02 -10.11
C GLU A 103 15.72 -8.18 -8.61
N LEU A 104 15.82 -7.08 -7.86
CA LEU A 104 15.56 -7.06 -6.41
C LEU A 104 14.16 -7.60 -6.11
N SER A 105 13.13 -7.08 -6.79
CA SER A 105 11.74 -7.46 -6.55
C SER A 105 11.48 -8.94 -6.82
N ALA A 106 12.04 -9.48 -7.91
CA ALA A 106 11.96 -10.91 -8.22
C ALA A 106 12.71 -11.79 -7.19
N GLY A 107 13.89 -11.31 -6.74
CA GLY A 107 14.66 -11.95 -5.67
C GLY A 107 13.90 -12.01 -4.36
N MET A 108 13.31 -10.89 -3.93
CA MET A 108 12.49 -10.79 -2.71
C MET A 108 11.26 -11.70 -2.78
N LYS A 109 10.55 -11.71 -3.92
CA LYS A 109 9.42 -12.64 -4.15
C LYS A 109 9.85 -14.09 -3.96
N THR A 110 10.97 -14.47 -4.59
CA THR A 110 11.53 -15.82 -4.51
C THR A 110 11.93 -16.19 -3.08
N MET A 111 12.56 -15.26 -2.34
CA MET A 111 12.96 -15.46 -0.95
C MET A 111 11.75 -15.75 -0.05
N ILE A 112 10.67 -14.98 -0.19
CA ILE A 112 9.45 -15.13 0.62
C ILE A 112 8.67 -16.39 0.25
N GLN A 113 8.65 -16.76 -1.03
CA GLN A 113 8.07 -18.02 -1.46
C GLN A 113 8.83 -19.23 -0.88
N LYS A 114 10.17 -19.14 -0.81
CA LYS A 114 11.01 -20.20 -0.22
C LYS A 114 10.89 -20.27 1.30
N SER A 115 10.72 -19.13 1.98
CA SER A 115 10.59 -19.10 3.44
C SER A 115 9.29 -19.75 3.93
N ASN A 116 8.21 -19.59 3.16
CA ASN A 116 6.98 -20.33 3.39
C ASN A 116 6.24 -20.62 2.06
N PRO A 117 6.29 -21.87 1.57
CA PRO A 117 5.62 -22.28 0.34
C PRO A 117 4.08 -22.18 0.39
N SER A 118 3.47 -21.97 1.57
CA SER A 118 2.02 -21.77 1.68
C SER A 118 1.57 -20.37 1.23
N HIS A 119 2.50 -19.45 0.95
CA HIS A 119 2.18 -18.15 0.40
C HIS A 119 1.60 -18.28 -1.01
N VAL A 120 0.49 -17.59 -1.27
CA VAL A 120 -0.16 -17.55 -2.58
C VAL A 120 0.12 -16.19 -3.21
N PHE A 121 0.88 -16.15 -4.30
CA PHE A 121 1.19 -14.93 -5.04
C PHE A 121 0.19 -14.74 -6.18
N TYR A 122 -0.28 -13.51 -6.38
CA TYR A 122 -1.31 -13.20 -7.40
C TYR A 122 -0.74 -12.41 -8.58
N GLU A 123 -0.13 -11.25 -8.30
CA GLU A 123 0.46 -10.37 -9.30
C GLU A 123 1.87 -9.94 -8.86
N SER A 124 2.70 -9.62 -9.85
CA SER A 124 4.00 -8.99 -9.65
C SER A 124 4.40 -8.25 -10.90
N GLY A 125 5.06 -7.12 -10.75
CA GLY A 125 5.43 -6.29 -11.89
C GLY A 125 6.48 -5.26 -11.51
N VAL A 126 6.82 -4.46 -12.52
CA VAL A 126 7.64 -3.26 -12.39
C VAL A 126 6.91 -2.18 -13.15
N GLU A 127 6.75 -1.03 -12.51
CA GLU A 127 6.07 0.13 -13.06
C GLU A 127 6.94 1.37 -12.83
N THR A 128 6.91 2.29 -13.79
CA THR A 128 7.54 3.61 -13.64
C THR A 128 6.42 4.64 -13.53
N VAL A 129 6.35 5.31 -12.38
CA VAL A 129 5.37 6.36 -12.09
C VAL A 129 6.10 7.53 -11.43
N ASN A 130 5.77 8.77 -11.80
CA ASN A 130 6.43 9.98 -11.29
C ASN A 130 7.96 9.91 -11.41
N GLU A 131 8.47 9.44 -12.55
CA GLU A 131 9.91 9.28 -12.84
C GLU A 131 10.65 8.29 -11.92
N LYS A 132 9.94 7.60 -11.03
CA LYS A 132 10.50 6.53 -10.18
C LYS A 132 10.02 5.16 -10.61
N THR A 133 10.97 4.23 -10.67
CA THR A 133 10.70 2.84 -10.98
C THR A 133 10.50 2.09 -9.67
N PHE A 134 9.33 1.46 -9.52
CA PHE A 134 9.06 0.57 -8.41
C PHE A 134 8.72 -0.82 -8.92
N GLY A 135 9.24 -1.82 -8.23
CA GLY A 135 8.86 -3.20 -8.43
C GLY A 135 7.93 -3.63 -7.30
N TYR A 136 7.00 -4.53 -7.59
CA TYR A 136 6.02 -4.97 -6.62
C TYR A 136 5.64 -6.43 -6.80
N PHE A 137 5.09 -7.00 -5.74
CA PHE A 137 4.32 -8.23 -5.82
C PHE A 137 3.28 -8.28 -4.70
N GLU A 138 2.20 -8.98 -4.98
CA GLU A 138 1.12 -9.18 -4.04
C GLU A 138 0.94 -10.66 -3.71
N PHE A 139 0.60 -10.92 -2.45
CA PHE A 139 0.48 -12.27 -1.95
C PHE A 139 -0.43 -12.34 -0.73
N LYS A 140 -1.03 -13.51 -0.57
CA LYS A 140 -1.77 -13.93 0.61
C LYS A 140 -0.87 -14.80 1.49
N ASN A 141 -0.89 -14.52 2.78
CA ASN A 141 -0.28 -15.37 3.80
C ASN A 141 -1.27 -15.72 4.90
N MET A 142 -1.09 -16.89 5.50
CA MET A 142 -1.84 -17.33 6.67
C MET A 142 -1.17 -16.81 7.94
N VAL A 143 -1.98 -16.32 8.86
CA VAL A 143 -1.61 -15.94 10.23
C VAL A 143 -2.50 -16.70 11.21
N ILE A 144 -2.22 -16.59 12.51
CA ILE A 144 -2.99 -17.32 13.54
C ILE A 144 -4.50 -16.98 13.44
N ASP A 145 -4.82 -15.70 13.25
CA ASP A 145 -6.20 -15.20 13.26
C ASP A 145 -6.80 -15.05 11.85
N GLY A 146 -6.31 -15.83 10.87
CA GLY A 146 -6.88 -15.89 9.52
C GLY A 146 -5.86 -15.69 8.42
N ALA A 147 -6.18 -14.84 7.44
CA ALA A 147 -5.31 -14.57 6.31
C ALA A 147 -5.17 -13.08 6.07
N LEU A 148 -3.97 -12.68 5.66
CA LEU A 148 -3.66 -11.32 5.26
C LEU A 148 -3.44 -11.26 3.75
N PHE A 149 -3.81 -10.14 3.16
CA PHE A 149 -3.37 -9.75 1.83
C PHE A 149 -2.30 -8.67 1.97
N ASN A 150 -1.24 -8.78 1.19
CA ASN A 150 -0.16 -7.80 1.18
C ASN A 150 0.23 -7.43 -0.23
N ILE A 151 0.60 -6.16 -0.40
CA ILE A 151 1.34 -5.66 -1.57
C ILE A 151 2.67 -5.18 -1.02
N MET A 152 3.77 -5.78 -1.47
CA MET A 152 5.11 -5.25 -1.19
C MET A 152 5.66 -4.56 -2.41
N TYR A 153 6.27 -3.41 -2.20
CA TYR A 153 6.83 -2.58 -3.24
C TYR A 153 8.22 -2.07 -2.83
N PHE A 154 9.07 -1.90 -3.84
CA PHE A 154 10.48 -1.60 -3.69
C PHE A 154 10.86 -0.54 -4.71
N LEU A 155 11.60 0.47 -4.27
CA LEU A 155 12.16 1.51 -5.13
C LEU A 155 13.50 1.98 -4.59
N GLU A 156 14.25 2.67 -5.44
CA GLU A 156 15.47 3.35 -5.04
C GLU A 156 15.15 4.67 -4.33
N PHE A 157 15.83 4.90 -3.21
CA PHE A 157 15.81 6.14 -2.44
C PHE A 157 17.18 6.38 -1.80
N GLU A 158 17.84 7.49 -2.15
CA GLU A 158 19.17 7.89 -1.66
C GLU A 158 20.25 6.80 -1.86
N GLY A 159 20.22 6.12 -3.01
CA GLY A 159 21.10 5.00 -3.38
C GLY A 159 20.79 3.69 -2.65
N LYS A 160 19.70 3.64 -1.88
CA LYS A 160 19.32 2.49 -1.04
C LYS A 160 17.94 1.96 -1.40
N VAL A 161 17.63 0.78 -0.89
CA VAL A 161 16.28 0.19 -1.01
C VAL A 161 15.33 0.90 -0.05
N LEU A 162 14.27 1.51 -0.59
CA LEU A 162 13.06 1.80 0.15
C LEU A 162 12.06 0.67 -0.09
N MET A 163 11.68 -0.02 0.98
CA MET A 163 10.66 -1.07 0.97
C MET A 163 9.40 -0.55 1.64
N GLY A 164 8.25 -0.77 1.01
CA GLY A 164 6.97 -0.56 1.66
C GLY A 164 6.05 -1.76 1.55
N THR A 165 5.08 -1.81 2.44
CA THR A 165 4.06 -2.85 2.46
C THR A 165 2.69 -2.23 2.72
N PHE A 166 1.73 -2.53 1.85
CA PHE A 166 0.32 -2.44 2.20
C PHE A 166 -0.13 -3.78 2.78
N CYS A 167 -0.93 -3.75 3.84
CA CYS A 167 -1.49 -4.95 4.45
C CYS A 167 -2.95 -4.70 4.87
N CYS A 168 -3.81 -5.68 4.61
CA CYS A 168 -5.16 -5.78 5.15
C CYS A 168 -5.55 -7.24 5.39
N ARG A 169 -6.70 -7.47 6.03
CA ARG A 169 -7.27 -8.82 6.08
C ARG A 169 -7.68 -9.26 4.68
N TYR A 170 -7.56 -10.55 4.41
CA TYR A 170 -7.89 -11.09 3.09
C TYR A 170 -9.39 -10.91 2.72
N GLU A 171 -10.27 -10.79 3.72
CA GLU A 171 -11.69 -10.50 3.50
C GLU A 171 -11.94 -9.11 2.90
N ASP A 172 -11.06 -8.14 3.17
CA ASP A 172 -11.19 -6.75 2.71
C ASP A 172 -10.40 -6.49 1.40
N TYR A 173 -9.65 -7.49 0.91
CA TYR A 173 -8.75 -7.37 -0.24
C TYR A 173 -9.44 -6.80 -1.49
N LEU A 174 -10.65 -7.28 -1.81
CA LEU A 174 -11.35 -6.87 -3.04
C LEU A 174 -11.70 -5.39 -3.02
N ASP A 175 -12.02 -4.84 -1.86
CA ASP A 175 -12.34 -3.42 -1.69
C ASP A 175 -11.06 -2.56 -1.68
N TRP A 176 -9.99 -3.06 -1.07
CA TRP A 176 -8.76 -2.28 -0.85
C TRP A 176 -7.75 -2.31 -2.00
N ARG A 177 -7.68 -3.39 -2.78
CA ARG A 177 -6.56 -3.62 -3.69
C ARG A 177 -6.32 -2.45 -4.65
N ASP A 178 -7.36 -2.00 -5.34
CA ASP A 178 -7.23 -0.91 -6.32
C ASP A 178 -6.81 0.40 -5.66
N VAL A 179 -7.42 0.71 -4.52
CA VAL A 179 -7.10 1.90 -3.72
C VAL A 179 -5.66 1.85 -3.20
N ALA A 180 -5.19 0.70 -2.75
CA ALA A 180 -3.82 0.51 -2.29
C ALA A 180 -2.81 0.73 -3.41
N TYR A 181 -3.08 0.25 -4.64
CA TYR A 181 -2.25 0.56 -5.80
C TYR A 181 -2.26 2.05 -6.14
N GLN A 182 -3.39 2.75 -6.02
CA GLN A 182 -3.41 4.21 -6.21
C GLN A 182 -2.53 4.94 -5.17
N CYS A 183 -2.58 4.52 -3.90
CA CYS A 183 -1.71 5.07 -2.87
C CYS A 183 -0.23 4.84 -3.20
N ILE A 184 0.15 3.61 -3.57
CA ILE A 184 1.52 3.25 -3.94
C ILE A 184 1.99 4.03 -5.17
N ARG A 185 1.16 4.13 -6.22
CA ARG A 185 1.46 4.88 -7.44
C ARG A 185 1.53 6.39 -7.22
N SER A 186 0.93 6.90 -6.16
CA SER A 186 1.06 8.32 -5.80
C SER A 186 2.38 8.66 -5.12
N LEU A 187 3.20 7.65 -4.78
CA LEU A 187 4.48 7.84 -4.16
C LEU A 187 5.39 8.67 -5.06
N THR A 188 5.99 9.69 -4.45
CA THR A 188 6.94 10.60 -5.09
C THR A 188 8.18 10.70 -4.21
N VAL A 189 9.36 10.62 -4.85
CA VAL A 189 10.64 10.92 -4.21
C VAL A 189 11.04 12.33 -4.65
N HIS A 190 11.18 13.23 -3.68
CA HIS A 190 11.59 14.60 -3.91
C HIS A 190 13.11 14.66 -3.87
N ILE A 191 13.70 15.15 -4.95
CA ILE A 191 15.14 15.43 -5.01
C ILE A 191 15.32 16.83 -4.41
N GLU A 192 16.13 16.95 -3.36
CA GLU A 192 16.61 18.28 -2.94
C GLU A 192 17.39 18.88 -4.12
N GLU A 193 16.88 19.97 -4.71
CA GLU A 193 17.75 20.86 -5.45
C GLU A 193 18.77 21.38 -4.43
N GLU A 194 20.04 20.93 -4.55
CA GLU A 194 21.14 21.59 -3.85
C GLU A 194 21.00 23.09 -4.09
N GLY A 195 20.67 23.82 -3.01
CA GLY A 195 20.47 25.26 -3.07
C GLY A 195 21.65 25.88 -3.81
N GLY A 196 21.35 26.43 -4.98
CA GLY A 196 22.30 27.19 -5.77
C GLY A 196 22.90 28.29 -4.89
N GLU A 197 24.23 28.29 -4.87
CA GLU A 197 25.19 29.28 -4.34
C GLU A 197 24.65 30.54 -3.63
#